data_AF-A0A2Z3R6H1-F1
#
_entry.id   AF-A0A2Z3R6H1-F1
#
_cell.length_a   1.000
_cell.length_b   1.000
_cell.length_c   1.000
_cell.angle_alpha   90.00
_cell.angle_beta   90.00
_cell.angle_gamma   90.00
#
_symmetry.space_group_name_H-M   'P 1'
#
loop_
_entity.id
_entity.type
_entity.pdbx_description
1 polymer ?
#
loop_
_entity_poly.entity_id
_entity_poly.type
_entity_poly.pdbx_seq_one_letter_code
_entity_poly.pdbx_strand_id
1 'polypeptide(L)'
;MRGLVTLGVDEISYCKGRKFATIVYDLDRSYVVWVGKGKGRETIDRFFHEALSPAQRARIRWASCDMSQAYIGAIKHHCPTAQLVIDRFHLVAGPKGPYPVGQL
;
A
#
# COMPACT_ATOMS: atom_id res chain seq x y z
N MET A 1 -13.80 6.28 -4.96
CA MET A 1 -13.82 7.19 -3.79
C MET A 1 -13.58 8.64 -4.22
N ARG A 2 -14.25 9.65 -3.64
CA ARG A 2 -14.06 11.06 -4.04
C ARG A 2 -12.89 11.70 -3.29
N GLY A 3 -11.94 12.26 -4.04
CA GLY A 3 -10.90 13.16 -3.50
C GLY A 3 -9.65 12.48 -2.94
N LEU A 4 -9.45 11.18 -3.18
CA LEU A 4 -8.23 10.47 -2.79
C LEU A 4 -7.07 10.91 -3.70
N VAL A 5 -6.08 11.59 -3.12
CA VAL A 5 -4.87 12.08 -3.81
C VAL A 5 -3.61 11.43 -3.26
N THR A 6 -3.64 11.00 -2.01
CA THR A 6 -2.56 10.32 -1.32
C THR A 6 -3.05 8.96 -0.80
N LEU A 7 -2.17 7.96 -0.82
CA LEU A 7 -2.53 6.56 -0.52
C LEU A 7 -1.49 5.93 0.41
N GLY A 8 -1.94 5.38 1.53
CA GLY A 8 -1.14 4.47 2.35
C GLY A 8 -1.62 3.03 2.17
N VAL A 9 -0.69 2.08 2.12
CA VAL A 9 -0.99 0.64 2.09
C VAL A 9 -0.17 -0.08 3.16
N ASP A 10 -0.83 -0.90 3.97
CA ASP A 10 -0.19 -1.68 5.03
C ASP A 10 -0.78 -3.10 5.15
N GLU A 11 -0.07 -3.98 5.83
CA GLU A 11 -0.48 -5.34 6.16
C GLU A 11 -0.60 -5.52 7.67
N ILE A 12 -1.77 -5.97 8.11
CA ILE A 12 -1.96 -6.39 9.50
C ILE A 12 -2.14 -7.90 9.60
N SER A 13 -1.44 -8.52 10.55
CA SER A 13 -1.76 -9.87 11.00
C SER A 13 -2.83 -9.83 12.07
N TYR A 14 -3.81 -10.73 12.02
CA TYR A 14 -4.86 -10.79 13.03
C TYR A 14 -5.20 -12.24 13.44
N CYS A 15 -5.75 -12.38 14.65
CA CYS A 15 -6.00 -13.66 15.34
C CYS A 15 -4.74 -14.51 15.58
N LYS A 16 -4.87 -15.53 16.44
CA LYS A 16 -3.90 -16.63 16.47
C LYS A 16 -4.02 -17.42 15.16
N GLY A 17 -3.03 -17.28 14.28
CA GLY A 17 -2.98 -17.93 12.97
C GLY A 17 -2.50 -16.96 11.90
N ARG A 18 -1.89 -17.46 10.82
CA ARG A 18 -1.30 -16.68 9.72
C ARG A 18 -2.39 -16.03 8.84
N LYS A 19 -3.30 -15.26 9.44
CA LYS A 19 -4.33 -14.48 8.75
C LYS A 19 -3.86 -13.05 8.63
N PHE A 20 -4.04 -12.50 7.43
CA PHE A 20 -3.58 -11.17 7.08
C PHE A 20 -4.73 -10.36 6.48
N ALA A 21 -4.70 -9.05 6.69
CA ALA A 21 -5.53 -8.10 5.98
C ALA A 21 -4.66 -6.98 5.40
N THR A 22 -4.97 -6.57 4.18
CA THR A 22 -4.40 -5.38 3.56
C THR A 22 -5.28 -4.19 3.94
N ILE A 23 -4.67 -3.14 4.48
CA ILE A 23 -5.34 -1.88 4.80
C ILE A 23 -4.90 -0.85 3.77
N VAL A 24 -5.87 -0.08 3.28
CA VAL A 24 -5.61 1.08 2.43
C VAL A 24 -6.23 2.30 3.08
N TYR A 25 -5.47 3.39 3.18
CA TYR A 25 -5.87 4.60 3.90
C TYR A 25 -5.49 5.88 3.13
N ASP A 26 -6.23 6.95 3.40
CA ASP A 26 -5.94 8.29 2.91
C ASP A 26 -4.90 8.94 3.84
N LEU A 27 -3.72 9.29 3.30
CA LEU A 27 -2.62 9.84 4.10
C LEU A 27 -2.92 11.28 4.56
N ASP A 28 -3.63 12.07 3.76
CA ASP A 28 -3.94 13.46 4.09
C ASP A 28 -5.03 13.54 5.16
N ARG A 29 -6.01 12.63 5.08
CA ARG A 29 -7.21 12.68 5.94
C ARG A 29 -7.19 11.69 7.09
N SER A 30 -6.16 10.85 7.19
CA SER A 30 -5.93 9.91 8.30
C SER A 30 -7.11 8.95 8.56
N TYR A 31 -7.76 8.44 7.51
CA TYR A 31 -8.78 7.40 7.64
C TYR A 31 -8.61 6.24 6.66
N VAL A 32 -9.04 5.06 7.11
CA VAL A 32 -9.06 3.84 6.31
C VAL A 32 -10.13 3.96 5.24
N VAL A 33 -9.73 3.82 3.98
CA VAL A 33 -10.64 3.82 2.83
C VAL A 33 -11.08 2.42 2.46
N TRP A 34 -10.26 1.40 2.73
CA TRP A 34 -10.56 0.03 2.36
C TRP A 34 -9.80 -0.99 3.23
N VAL A 35 -10.44 -2.13 3.49
CA VAL A 35 -9.82 -3.28 4.16
C VAL A 35 -10.12 -4.54 3.36
N GLY A 36 -9.07 -5.27 3.00
CA GLY A 36 -9.16 -6.52 2.25
C GLY A 36 -8.69 -7.69 3.08
N LYS A 37 -9.47 -8.78 3.07
CA LYS A 37 -8.99 -10.06 3.59
C LYS A 37 -7.91 -10.63 2.67
N GLY A 38 -6.77 -10.97 3.25
CA GLY A 38 -5.60 -11.49 2.54
C GLY A 38 -4.45 -10.49 2.52
N LYS A 39 -3.44 -10.82 1.74
CA LYS A 39 -2.28 -9.97 1.48
C LYS A 39 -1.74 -10.18 0.07
N GLY A 40 -0.83 -9.32 -0.35
CA GLY A 40 -0.15 -9.45 -1.63
C GLY A 40 -0.94 -8.93 -2.83
N ARG A 41 -0.45 -9.26 -4.04
CA ARG A 41 -0.81 -8.57 -5.28
C ARG A 41 -2.30 -8.67 -5.61
N GLU A 42 -2.84 -9.87 -5.59
CA GLU A 42 -4.27 -10.10 -5.85
C GLU A 42 -5.17 -9.34 -4.88
N THR A 43 -4.74 -9.19 -3.62
CA THR A 43 -5.55 -8.49 -2.61
C THR A 43 -5.61 -7.00 -2.90
N ILE A 44 -4.48 -6.35 -3.17
CA ILE A 44 -4.45 -4.90 -3.43
C ILE A 44 -5.02 -4.55 -4.82
N ASP A 45 -4.89 -5.44 -5.81
CA ASP A 45 -5.48 -5.22 -7.14
C ASP A 45 -7.01 -5.13 -7.05
N ARG A 46 -7.66 -5.90 -6.17
CA ARG A 46 -9.10 -5.74 -5.90
C ARG A 46 -9.47 -4.34 -5.45
N PHE A 47 -8.70 -3.73 -4.54
CA PHE A 47 -8.94 -2.33 -4.16
C PHE A 47 -8.91 -1.41 -5.38
N PHE A 48 -7.88 -1.51 -6.22
CA PHE A 48 -7.79 -0.67 -7.41
C PHE A 48 -8.94 -0.92 -8.37
N HIS A 49 -9.30 -2.18 -8.64
CA HIS A 49 -10.38 -2.55 -9.57
C HIS A 49 -11.78 -2.18 -9.08
N GLU A 50 -12.08 -2.41 -7.81
CA GLU A 50 -13.43 -2.32 -7.26
C GLU A 50 -13.72 -0.94 -6.65
N ALA A 51 -12.72 -0.26 -6.06
CA ALA A 51 -12.94 0.97 -5.30
C ALA A 51 -12.61 2.26 -6.07
N LEU A 52 -11.80 2.17 -7.13
CA LEU A 52 -11.29 3.31 -7.89
C LEU A 52 -11.50 3.18 -9.40
N SER A 53 -12.06 4.23 -10.00
CA SER A 53 -12.08 4.35 -11.47
C SER A 53 -10.68 4.68 -12.01
N PRO A 54 -10.40 4.41 -13.30
CA PRO A 54 -9.11 4.78 -13.90
C PRO A 54 -8.73 6.25 -13.71
N ALA A 55 -9.71 7.16 -13.84
CA ALA A 55 -9.51 8.59 -13.61
C ALA A 55 -9.16 8.93 -12.15
N GLN A 56 -9.69 8.18 -11.18
CA GLN A 56 -9.33 8.36 -9.77
C GLN A 56 -7.90 7.87 -9.52
N ARG A 57 -7.50 6.74 -10.11
CA ARG A 57 -6.13 6.21 -9.98
C ARG A 57 -5.09 7.19 -10.55
N ALA A 58 -5.38 7.79 -11.70
CA ALA A 58 -4.51 8.80 -12.32
C ALA A 58 -4.35 10.10 -11.50
N ARG A 59 -5.24 10.34 -10.52
CA ARG A 59 -5.17 11.50 -9.63
C ARG A 59 -4.34 11.25 -8.38
N ILE A 60 -3.98 10.00 -8.09
CA ILE A 60 -3.11 9.68 -6.97
C ILE A 60 -1.71 10.21 -7.30
N ARG A 61 -1.19 11.08 -6.43
CA ARG A 61 0.11 11.75 -6.61
C ARG A 61 1.19 11.18 -5.69
N TRP A 62 0.78 10.69 -4.53
CA TRP A 62 1.69 10.14 -3.53
C TRP A 62 1.15 8.83 -3.00
N ALA A 63 2.04 7.87 -2.85
CA ALA A 63 1.72 6.61 -2.22
C ALA A 63 2.82 6.23 -1.22
N SER A 64 2.42 5.58 -0.14
CA SER A 64 3.35 4.97 0.81
C SER A 64 2.95 3.53 1.12
N CYS A 65 3.94 2.66 1.21
CA CYS A 65 3.76 1.27 1.64
C CYS A 65 5.05 0.74 2.27
N ASP A 66 4.96 -0.46 2.85
CA ASP A 66 6.13 -1.24 3.26
C ASP A 66 7.01 -1.69 2.04
N MET A 67 8.03 -2.50 2.30
CA MET A 67 8.91 -3.04 1.25
C MET A 67 8.32 -4.21 0.45
N SER A 68 7.03 -4.49 0.58
CA SER A 68 6.36 -5.56 -0.16
C SER A 68 6.39 -5.29 -1.66
N GLN A 69 7.08 -6.16 -2.40
CA GLN A 69 7.13 -6.10 -3.87
C GLN A 69 5.74 -6.18 -4.49
N ALA A 70 4.78 -6.82 -3.81
CA ALA A 70 3.40 -6.86 -4.26
C ALA A 70 2.75 -5.47 -4.25
N TYR A 71 2.91 -4.71 -3.16
CA TYR A 71 2.31 -3.37 -3.03
C TYR A 71 3.04 -2.34 -3.89
N ILE A 72 4.38 -2.39 -3.89
CA ILE A 72 5.21 -1.57 -4.79
C ILE A 72 4.79 -1.79 -6.25
N GLY A 73 4.67 -3.06 -6.67
CA GLY A 73 4.28 -3.42 -8.03
C GLY A 73 2.86 -2.98 -8.39
N ALA A 74 1.90 -3.19 -7.48
CA ALA A 74 0.51 -2.77 -7.69
C ALA A 74 0.38 -1.25 -7.82
N ILE A 75 1.03 -0.49 -6.93
CA ILE A 75 0.99 0.98 -6.97
C ILE A 75 1.61 1.49 -8.27
N LYS A 76 2.80 0.99 -8.66
CA LYS A 76 3.43 1.38 -9.92
C LYS A 76 2.57 1.04 -11.14
N HIS A 77 1.87 -0.09 -11.11
CA HIS A 77 1.01 -0.51 -12.22
C HIS A 77 -0.27 0.34 -12.32
N HIS A 78 -0.97 0.54 -11.21
CA HIS A 78 -2.27 1.22 -11.20
C HIS A 78 -2.17 2.74 -11.10
N CYS A 79 -1.09 3.27 -10.54
CA CYS A 79 -0.85 4.70 -10.30
C CYS A 79 0.55 5.10 -10.81
N PRO A 80 0.81 4.98 -12.13
CA PRO A 80 2.16 5.13 -12.69
C PRO A 80 2.76 6.54 -12.51
N THR A 81 1.92 7.55 -12.27
CA THR A 81 2.33 8.94 -12.03
C THR A 81 2.55 9.27 -10.55
N ALA A 82 2.24 8.35 -9.64
CA ALA A 82 2.38 8.57 -8.21
C ALA A 82 3.84 8.41 -7.79
N GLN A 83 4.31 9.33 -6.93
CA GLN A 83 5.58 9.17 -6.24
C GLN A 83 5.39 8.19 -5.08
N LEU A 84 6.19 7.13 -5.08
CA LEU A 84 6.15 6.07 -4.07
C LEU A 84 7.23 6.30 -3.01
N VAL A 85 6.82 6.36 -1.75
CA VAL A 85 7.70 6.51 -0.59
C VAL A 85 7.63 5.25 0.27
N ILE A 86 8.77 4.59 0.49
CA ILE A 86 8.83 3.42 1.37
C ILE A 86 8.74 3.88 2.82
N ASP A 87 7.82 3.27 3.56
CA ASP A 87 7.67 3.52 4.98
C ASP A 87 8.90 3.01 5.77
N ARG A 88 9.54 3.91 6.52
CA ARG A 88 10.73 3.62 7.32
C ARG A 88 10.41 2.90 8.64
N PHE A 89 9.18 2.94 9.13
CA PHE A 89 8.84 2.35 10.43
C PHE A 89 8.85 0.81 10.40
N HIS A 90 8.63 0.21 9.23
CA HIS A 90 8.78 -1.23 9.02
C HIS A 90 10.25 -1.72 9.04
N LEU A 91 11.24 -0.81 9.07
CA LEU A 91 12.67 -1.17 9.21
C LEU A 91 13.03 -1.63 10.63
N VAL A 92 12.14 -1.45 11.62
CA VAL A 92 12.44 -1.70 13.04
C VAL A 92 12.10 -3.13 13.49
N ALA A 93 11.64 -4.00 12.58
CA ALA A 93 11.36 -5.42 12.86
C ALA A 93 12.38 -6.39 12.24
N GLY A 94 13.69 -6.12 12.39
CA GLY A 94 14.75 -7.08 12.01
C GLY A 94 14.89 -7.38 10.51
N PRO A 95 16.00 -8.02 10.06
CA PRO A 95 16.33 -8.07 8.65
C PRO A 95 15.50 -9.12 7.92
N LYS A 96 14.67 -8.70 6.96
CA LYS A 96 14.18 -9.55 5.86
C LYS A 96 14.20 -8.82 4.52
N GLY A 97 15.40 -8.53 4.03
CA GLY A 97 15.60 -8.04 2.67
C GLY A 97 17.08 -7.77 2.37
N PRO A 98 17.55 -7.98 1.13
CA PRO A 98 18.98 -7.96 0.78
C PRO A 98 19.58 -6.55 0.65
N TYR A 99 18.85 -5.49 1.00
CA TYR A 99 19.33 -4.12 0.83
C TYR A 99 19.84 -3.58 2.17
N PRO A 100 21.16 -3.31 2.30
CA PRO A 100 21.70 -2.72 3.52
C PRO A 100 21.08 -1.33 3.71
N VAL A 101 20.57 -1.10 4.92
CA VAL A 101 20.16 0.21 5.41
C VAL A 101 21.40 1.10 5.39
N GLY A 102 21.54 1.97 4.39
CA GLY A 102 22.73 2.83 4.31
C GLY A 102 23.04 3.57 3.01
N GLN A 103 22.14 3.66 2.02
CA GLN A 103 22.32 4.58 0.88
C GLN A 103 21.04 5.37 0.64
N LEU A 104 21.01 6.57 1.23
CA LEU A 104 20.32 7.75 0.71
C LEU A 104 21.39 8.66 0.10
#